data_AF-A0A8T4S9I7-F1
#
_entry.id   AF-A0A8T4S9I7-F1
#
_cell.length_a   1.000
_cell.length_b   1.000
_cell.length_c   1.000
_cell.angle_alpha   90.00
_cell.angle_beta   90.00
_cell.angle_gamma   90.00
#
_symmetry.space_group_name_H-M   'P 1'
#
loop_
_entity.id
_entity.type
_entity.pdbx_description
1 polymer ?
#
loop_
_entity_poly.entity_id
_entity_poly.type
_entity_poly.pdbx_seq_one_letter_code
_entity_poly.pdbx_strand_id
1 'polypeptide(L)'
;MLSVSDILMYNYCQRKLFLQKVLGIIEKAPKEITFSGTIKHQVSSSILGLRGVIDQLEISGESVIPVELKTGKAPKQGVYEQHQLQLAAYILLLQEQYPTATYGYVYYLASNEKKKVLINPFLKQEVMQLLNSSKKLLSKQVLPSYCENKQKCLNCEIKKYCYHESYVAEKMQNIMNHSKALNNT
;
A
#
# COMPACT_ATOMS: atom_id res chain seq x y z
N MET A 1 2.12 4.72 -12.20
CA MET A 1 0.94 4.56 -11.31
C MET A 1 1.37 3.88 -10.02
N LEU A 2 0.95 4.36 -8.85
CA LEU A 2 1.26 3.69 -7.57
C LEU A 2 0.23 2.61 -7.27
N SER A 3 0.61 1.59 -6.51
CA SER A 3 -0.33 0.59 -5.99
C SER A 3 -0.86 0.99 -4.60
N VAL A 4 -2.00 0.43 -4.18
CA VAL A 4 -2.51 0.57 -2.81
C VAL A 4 -1.48 0.10 -1.78
N SER A 5 -0.77 -0.99 -2.06
CA SER A 5 0.34 -1.45 -1.20
C SER A 5 1.47 -0.43 -1.07
N ASP A 6 1.74 0.37 -2.12
CA ASP A 6 2.79 1.39 -2.07
C ASP A 6 2.42 2.52 -1.11
N ILE A 7 1.18 3.00 -1.13
CA ILE A 7 0.74 4.09 -0.25
C ILE A 7 0.60 3.64 1.21
N LEU A 8 0.23 2.38 1.44
CA LEU A 8 0.23 1.79 2.78
C LEU A 8 1.66 1.58 3.28
N MET A 9 2.58 1.21 2.39
CA MET A 9 4.00 1.13 2.74
C MET A 9 4.60 2.50 3.04
N TYR A 10 4.18 3.56 2.35
CA TYR A 10 4.53 4.94 2.73
C TYR A 10 4.09 5.23 4.18
N ASN A 11 2.82 4.93 4.52
CA ASN A 11 2.30 5.13 5.87
C ASN A 11 3.05 4.28 6.91
N TYR A 12 3.45 3.07 6.54
CA TYR A 12 4.20 2.19 7.42
C TYR A 12 5.65 2.64 7.61
N CYS A 13 6.40 2.81 6.53
CA CYS A 13 7.81 3.17 6.50
C CYS A 13 8.21 3.81 5.15
N GLN A 14 8.38 5.13 5.15
CA GLN A 14 8.83 5.91 3.99
C GLN A 14 10.17 5.43 3.43
N ARG A 15 11.14 5.14 4.31
CA ARG A 15 12.45 4.61 3.90
C ARG A 15 12.32 3.28 3.18
N LYS A 16 11.48 2.36 3.67
CA LYS A 16 11.24 1.07 2.99
C LYS A 16 10.70 1.29 1.58
N LEU A 17 9.67 2.14 1.43
CA LEU A 17 9.13 2.48 0.11
C LEU A 17 10.20 3.02 -0.84
N PHE A 18 11.02 3.96 -0.38
CA PHE A 18 12.11 4.53 -1.17
C PHE A 18 13.13 3.47 -1.60
N LEU A 19 13.61 2.65 -0.66
CA LEU A 19 14.61 1.61 -0.95
C LEU A 19 14.10 0.59 -1.99
N GLN A 20 12.82 0.20 -1.92
CA GLN A 20 12.27 -0.77 -2.87
C GLN A 20 11.99 -0.15 -4.24
N LYS A 21 11.41 1.05 -4.30
CA LYS A 21 10.94 1.66 -5.56
C LYS A 21 11.99 2.47 -6.29
N VAL A 22 12.91 3.09 -5.56
CA VAL A 22 13.97 3.94 -6.12
C VAL A 22 15.25 3.13 -6.24
N LEU A 23 15.69 2.46 -5.17
CA LEU A 23 16.96 1.72 -5.17
C LEU A 23 16.84 0.28 -5.69
N GLY A 24 15.63 -0.21 -5.96
CA GLY A 24 15.39 -1.58 -6.41
C GLY A 24 15.80 -2.64 -5.39
N ILE A 25 15.85 -2.30 -4.10
CA ILE A 25 16.19 -3.26 -3.03
C ILE A 25 14.95 -4.10 -2.75
N ILE A 26 14.86 -5.23 -3.43
CA ILE A 26 13.73 -6.16 -3.29
C ILE A 26 14.24 -7.42 -2.58
N GLU A 27 13.56 -7.85 -1.52
CA GLU A 27 13.73 -9.20 -1.01
C GLU A 27 12.71 -10.12 -1.68
N LYS A 28 13.07 -11.40 -1.91
CA LYS A 28 12.12 -12.36 -2.48
C LYS A 28 10.88 -12.40 -1.61
N ALA A 29 9.72 -12.08 -2.19
CA ALA A 29 8.46 -12.16 -1.47
C ALA A 29 8.32 -13.56 -0.86
N PRO A 30 7.86 -13.68 0.39
CA PRO A 30 7.31 -14.95 0.86
C PRO A 30 6.29 -15.43 -0.19
N LYS A 31 6.23 -16.74 -0.46
CA LYS A 31 5.18 -17.28 -1.34
C LYS A 31 3.84 -16.74 -0.84
N GLU A 32 3.14 -15.96 -1.68
CA GLU A 32 1.80 -15.51 -1.34
C GLU A 32 0.97 -16.74 -0.99
N ILE A 33 0.40 -16.77 0.22
CA ILE A 33 -0.62 -17.75 0.55
C ILE A 33 -1.84 -17.33 -0.26
N THR A 34 -2.02 -17.96 -1.41
CA THR A 34 -3.22 -17.82 -2.22
C THR A 34 -4.25 -18.79 -1.68
N PHE A 35 -5.42 -18.27 -1.29
CA PHE A 35 -6.55 -19.12 -0.96
C PHE A 35 -7.07 -19.73 -2.26
N SER A 36 -7.20 -21.06 -2.28
CA SER A 36 -7.84 -21.76 -3.38
C SER A 36 -9.29 -21.27 -3.52
N GLY A 37 -9.65 -20.75 -4.69
CA GLY A 37 -11.02 -20.30 -5.00
C GLY A 37 -11.27 -18.79 -4.90
N THR A 38 -10.30 -17.98 -4.49
CA THR A 38 -10.47 -16.51 -4.44
C THR A 38 -10.17 -15.88 -5.81
N ILE A 39 -11.11 -15.11 -6.37
CA ILE A 39 -10.92 -14.35 -7.61
C ILE A 39 -10.34 -12.98 -7.25
N LYS A 40 -9.06 -12.74 -7.57
CA LYS A 40 -8.43 -11.42 -7.39
C LYS A 40 -8.98 -10.45 -8.44
N HIS A 41 -9.52 -9.32 -8.00
CA HIS A 41 -10.08 -8.27 -8.86
C HIS A 41 -9.10 -7.11 -8.99
N GLN A 42 -8.55 -6.90 -10.19
CA GLN A 42 -7.69 -5.76 -10.46
C GLN A 42 -8.52 -4.51 -10.72
N VAL A 43 -8.18 -3.42 -10.03
CA VAL A 43 -8.82 -2.11 -10.19
C VAL A 43 -7.76 -1.03 -10.38
N SER A 44 -8.05 -0.03 -11.19
CA SER A 44 -7.12 1.08 -11.44
C SER A 44 -7.86 2.34 -11.83
N SER A 45 -7.31 3.48 -11.42
CA SER A 45 -7.77 4.80 -11.78
C SER A 45 -6.61 5.60 -12.36
N SER A 46 -6.72 5.97 -13.64
CA SER A 46 -5.76 6.86 -14.29
C SER A 46 -5.82 8.28 -13.72
N ILE A 47 -7.03 8.73 -13.34
CA ILE A 47 -7.26 10.05 -12.72
C ILE A 47 -6.53 10.14 -11.38
N LEU A 48 -6.69 9.13 -10.51
CA LEU A 48 -5.98 9.10 -9.23
C LEU A 48 -4.48 8.77 -9.43
N GLY A 49 -4.15 8.01 -10.48
CA GLY A 49 -2.84 7.41 -10.64
C GLY A 49 -2.58 6.33 -9.58
N LEU A 50 -3.62 5.56 -9.23
CA LEU A 50 -3.62 4.50 -8.22
C LEU A 50 -4.19 3.20 -8.81
N ARG A 51 -3.62 2.05 -8.41
CA ARG A 51 -4.13 0.71 -8.72
C ARG A 51 -4.19 -0.18 -7.49
N GLY A 52 -5.03 -1.20 -7.50
CA GLY A 52 -5.21 -2.14 -6.40
C GLY A 52 -5.60 -3.52 -6.90
N VAL A 53 -5.51 -4.48 -5.99
CA VAL A 53 -6.01 -5.84 -6.20
C VAL A 53 -6.89 -6.18 -5.01
N ILE A 54 -8.19 -6.33 -5.27
CA ILE A 54 -9.19 -6.64 -4.25
C ILE A 54 -9.35 -8.15 -4.18
N ASP A 55 -9.33 -8.71 -2.96
CA ASP A 55 -9.45 -10.16 -2.76
C ASP A 55 -10.83 -10.68 -3.15
N GLN A 56 -11.89 -9.98 -2.77
CA GLN A 56 -13.26 -10.39 -3.07
C GLN A 56 -14.17 -9.18 -3.31
N LEU A 57 -15.08 -9.31 -4.27
CA LEU A 57 -16.19 -8.39 -4.47
C LEU A 57 -17.50 -9.11 -4.16
N GLU A 58 -18.33 -8.51 -3.33
CA GLU A 58 -19.71 -8.91 -3.12
C GLU A 58 -20.63 -7.96 -3.91
N ILE A 59 -21.68 -8.51 -4.53
CA ILE A 59 -22.68 -7.74 -5.28
C ILE A 59 -24.00 -7.83 -4.52
N SER A 60 -24.58 -6.68 -4.19
CA SER A 60 -25.89 -6.58 -3.54
C SER A 60 -26.72 -5.53 -4.27
N GLY A 61 -27.60 -5.98 -5.17
CA GLY A 61 -28.30 -5.10 -6.10
C GLY A 61 -27.30 -4.36 -6.99
N GLU A 62 -27.33 -3.03 -6.97
CA GLU A 62 -26.41 -2.16 -7.71
C GLU A 62 -25.13 -1.82 -6.94
N SER A 63 -24.98 -2.30 -5.71
CA SER A 63 -23.80 -2.01 -4.88
C SER A 63 -22.70 -3.05 -5.10
N VAL A 64 -21.50 -2.57 -5.41
CA VAL A 64 -20.27 -3.37 -5.43
C VAL A 64 -19.52 -3.14 -4.12
N ILE A 65 -19.32 -4.20 -3.35
CA ILE A 65 -18.82 -4.15 -1.97
C ILE A 65 -17.47 -4.88 -1.92
N PRO A 66 -16.34 -4.18 -1.76
CA PRO A 66 -15.05 -4.82 -1.60
C PRO A 66 -14.92 -5.50 -0.24
N VAL A 67 -14.31 -6.68 -0.24
CA VAL A 67 -13.94 -7.44 0.96
C VAL A 67 -12.44 -7.71 0.95
N GLU A 68 -11.74 -7.20 1.96
CA GLU A 68 -10.31 -7.44 2.20
C GLU A 68 -10.15 -8.60 3.19
N LEU A 69 -9.35 -9.60 2.84
CA LEU A 69 -9.12 -10.76 3.69
C LEU A 69 -7.86 -10.55 4.54
N LYS A 70 -7.97 -10.79 5.85
CA LYS A 70 -6.84 -10.74 6.78
C LYS A 70 -6.75 -12.03 7.58
N THR A 71 -5.57 -12.64 7.59
CA THR A 71 -5.30 -13.89 8.31
C THR A 71 -5.23 -13.70 9.83
N GLY A 72 -5.00 -12.47 10.31
CA GLY A 72 -4.96 -12.13 11.73
C GLY A 72 -6.33 -12.05 12.40
N LYS A 73 -6.34 -11.84 13.72
CA LYS A 73 -7.55 -11.58 14.51
C LYS A 73 -7.99 -10.12 14.36
N ALA A 74 -9.30 -9.87 14.48
CA ALA A 74 -9.81 -8.50 14.53
C ALA A 74 -9.34 -7.76 15.79
N PRO A 75 -9.21 -6.42 15.75
CA PRO A 75 -9.07 -5.64 16.97
C PRO A 75 -10.37 -5.71 17.80
N LYS A 76 -10.27 -5.52 19.12
CA LYS A 76 -11.44 -5.52 20.02
C LYS A 76 -12.52 -4.52 19.58
N GLN A 77 -12.12 -3.39 19.01
CA GLN A 77 -13.01 -2.34 18.50
C GLN A 77 -12.50 -1.83 17.15
N GLY A 78 -13.43 -1.47 16.27
CA GLY A 78 -13.13 -0.88 14.97
C GLY A 78 -12.36 -1.80 14.03
N VAL A 79 -11.42 -1.21 13.30
CA VAL A 79 -10.57 -1.83 12.27
C VAL A 79 -9.16 -1.28 12.46
N TYR A 80 -8.12 -2.09 12.22
CA TYR A 80 -6.76 -1.56 12.21
C TYR A 80 -6.63 -0.47 11.14
N GLU A 81 -6.01 0.65 11.49
CA GLU A 81 -5.87 1.83 10.62
C GLU A 81 -5.40 1.48 9.20
N GLN A 82 -4.37 0.63 9.07
CA GLN A 82 -3.85 0.23 7.75
C GLN A 82 -4.88 -0.54 6.92
N HIS A 83 -5.69 -1.39 7.55
CA HIS A 83 -6.73 -2.15 6.85
C HIS A 83 -7.89 -1.24 6.45
N GLN A 84 -8.20 -0.24 7.29
CA GLN A 84 -9.20 0.78 6.99
C GLN A 84 -8.76 1.64 5.79
N LEU A 85 -7.51 2.11 5.76
CA LEU A 85 -6.95 2.87 4.64
C LEU A 85 -6.86 2.04 3.36
N GLN A 86 -6.50 0.76 3.46
CA GLN A 86 -6.47 -0.16 2.33
C GLN A 86 -7.85 -0.27 1.67
N LEU A 87 -8.86 -0.56 2.50
CA LEU A 87 -10.23 -0.72 2.04
C LEU A 87 -10.82 0.58 1.51
N ALA A 88 -10.52 1.71 2.17
CA ALA A 88 -10.90 3.04 1.68
C ALA A 88 -10.32 3.32 0.29
N ALA A 89 -9.05 2.99 0.05
CA ALA A 89 -8.43 3.15 -1.26
C ALA A 89 -9.10 2.27 -2.34
N TYR A 90 -9.51 1.04 -2.00
CA TYR A 90 -10.27 0.19 -2.92
C TYR A 90 -11.66 0.74 -3.22
N ILE A 91 -12.37 1.26 -2.22
CA ILE A 91 -13.67 1.91 -2.42
C ILE A 91 -13.52 3.10 -3.38
N LEU A 92 -12.50 3.95 -3.20
CA LEU A 92 -12.25 5.09 -4.10
C LEU A 92 -11.92 4.64 -5.54
N LEU A 93 -11.20 3.53 -5.72
CA LEU A 93 -10.93 2.97 -7.04
C LEU A 93 -12.20 2.42 -7.70
N LEU A 94 -13.07 1.75 -6.92
CA LEU A 94 -14.34 1.24 -7.43
C LEU A 94 -15.32 2.37 -7.79
N GLN A 95 -15.33 3.47 -7.02
CA GLN A 95 -16.25 4.60 -7.23
C GLN A 95 -16.16 5.26 -8.61
N GLU A 96 -15.06 5.10 -9.33
CA GLU A 96 -14.93 5.59 -10.71
C GLU A 96 -15.88 4.86 -11.67
N GLN A 97 -16.14 3.57 -11.44
CA GLN A 97 -17.04 2.74 -12.26
C GLN A 97 -18.37 2.45 -11.56
N TYR A 98 -18.37 2.42 -10.24
CA TYR A 98 -19.49 2.05 -9.38
C TYR A 98 -19.68 3.11 -8.28
N PRO A 99 -20.32 4.25 -8.57
CA PRO A 99 -20.52 5.33 -7.60
C PRO A 99 -21.23 4.90 -6.30
N THR A 100 -21.98 3.79 -6.35
CA THR A 100 -22.68 3.15 -5.22
C THR A 100 -21.75 2.43 -4.24
N ALA A 101 -20.48 2.20 -4.59
CA ALA A 101 -19.47 1.65 -3.69
C ALA A 101 -19.20 2.64 -2.55
N THR A 102 -19.93 2.53 -1.44
CA THR A 102 -19.85 3.46 -0.30
C THR A 102 -19.28 2.80 0.95
N TYR A 103 -19.14 1.49 0.98
CA TYR A 103 -18.55 0.75 2.09
C TYR A 103 -17.93 -0.55 1.61
N GLY A 104 -17.17 -1.18 2.50
CA GLY A 104 -16.64 -2.53 2.33
C GLY A 104 -16.51 -3.25 3.66
N TYR A 105 -15.93 -4.45 3.62
CA TYR A 105 -15.62 -5.23 4.81
C TYR A 105 -14.14 -5.60 4.88
N VAL A 106 -13.58 -5.58 6.09
CA VAL A 106 -12.36 -6.32 6.40
C VAL A 106 -12.77 -7.60 7.10
N TYR A 107 -12.43 -8.75 6.52
CA TYR A 107 -12.73 -10.05 7.08
C TYR A 107 -11.50 -10.66 7.75
N TYR A 108 -11.54 -10.74 9.07
CA TYR A 108 -10.50 -11.32 9.91
C TYR A 108 -10.74 -12.82 10.10
N LEU A 109 -9.97 -13.63 9.37
CA LEU A 109 -10.16 -15.07 9.29
C LEU A 109 -9.91 -15.78 10.63
N ALA A 110 -8.87 -15.38 11.38
CA ALA A 110 -8.54 -16.04 12.65
C ALA A 110 -9.55 -15.78 13.78
N SER A 111 -10.39 -14.76 13.68
CA SER A 111 -11.50 -14.54 14.61
C SER A 111 -12.89 -14.72 13.98
N ASN A 112 -12.95 -15.05 12.69
CA ASN A 112 -14.18 -15.15 11.90
C ASN A 112 -15.07 -13.89 12.00
N GLU A 113 -14.46 -12.69 11.93
CA GLU A 113 -15.18 -11.42 12.10
C GLU A 113 -15.09 -10.55 10.84
N LYS A 114 -16.24 -10.12 10.31
CA LYS A 114 -16.33 -9.06 9.30
C LYS A 114 -16.55 -7.70 9.96
N LYS A 115 -15.65 -6.75 9.76
CA LYS A 115 -15.77 -5.38 10.24
C LYS A 115 -16.06 -4.44 9.07
N LYS A 116 -17.17 -3.70 9.14
CA LYS A 116 -17.59 -2.75 8.10
C LYS A 116 -16.75 -1.48 8.15
N VAL A 117 -16.35 -0.97 6.98
CA VAL A 117 -15.75 0.37 6.82
C VAL A 117 -16.61 1.16 5.85
N LEU A 118 -17.19 2.25 6.32
CA LEU A 118 -17.91 3.22 5.49
C LEU A 118 -16.91 4.26 4.97
N ILE A 119 -16.92 4.53 3.66
CA ILE A 119 -16.13 5.65 3.12
C ILE A 119 -16.76 6.96 3.57
N ASN A 120 -15.92 7.88 4.05
CA ASN A 120 -16.34 9.21 4.45
C ASN A 120 -15.31 10.25 3.93
N PRO A 121 -15.61 11.55 4.02
CA PRO A 121 -14.71 12.59 3.53
C PRO A 121 -13.31 12.57 4.17
N PHE A 122 -13.20 12.22 5.46
CA PHE A 122 -11.93 12.14 6.17
C PHE A 122 -11.04 11.01 5.62
N LEU A 123 -11.58 9.79 5.50
CA LEU A 123 -10.84 8.66 4.93
C LEU A 123 -10.44 8.91 3.48
N LYS A 124 -11.33 9.55 2.69
CA LYS A 124 -10.99 9.97 1.33
C LYS A 124 -9.80 10.91 1.33
N GLN A 125 -9.82 11.92 2.20
CA GLN A 125 -8.73 12.88 2.32
C GLN A 125 -7.42 12.22 2.75
N GLU A 126 -7.45 11.32 3.73
CA GLU A 126 -6.26 10.58 4.19
C GLU A 126 -5.63 9.74 3.07
N VAL A 127 -6.43 8.99 2.31
CA VAL A 127 -5.92 8.22 1.17
C VAL A 127 -5.29 9.13 0.12
N MET A 128 -5.92 10.26 -0.19
CA MET A 128 -5.37 11.23 -1.15
C MET A 128 -4.08 11.88 -0.66
N GLN A 129 -3.99 12.20 0.63
CA GLN A 129 -2.77 12.74 1.24
C GLN A 129 -1.63 11.72 1.20
N LEU A 130 -1.90 10.45 1.53
CA LEU A 130 -0.91 9.38 1.43
C LEU A 130 -0.44 9.17 0.00
N LEU A 131 -1.36 9.16 -0.96
CA LEU A 131 -1.05 9.05 -2.38
C LEU A 131 -0.14 10.19 -2.87
N ASN A 132 -0.49 11.43 -2.57
CA ASN A 132 0.29 12.60 -2.98
C ASN A 132 1.66 12.63 -2.30
N SER A 133 1.72 12.29 -1.01
CA SER A 133 2.98 12.25 -0.27
C SER A 133 3.90 11.12 -0.74
N SER A 134 3.33 9.96 -1.10
CA SER A 134 4.05 8.85 -1.72
C SER A 134 4.64 9.26 -3.08
N LYS A 135 3.85 9.93 -3.93
CA LYS A 135 4.34 10.47 -5.21
C LYS A 135 5.50 11.44 -5.01
N LYS A 136 5.35 12.38 -4.06
CA LYS A 136 6.38 13.38 -3.72
C LYS A 136 7.66 12.76 -3.15
N LEU A 137 7.55 11.70 -2.35
CA LEU A 137 8.70 10.96 -1.86
C LEU A 137 9.46 10.33 -3.02
N LEU A 138 8.75 9.63 -3.91
CA LEU A 138 9.35 8.89 -5.01
C LEU A 138 9.90 9.77 -6.13
N SER A 139 9.40 11.00 -6.27
CA SER A 139 9.95 11.97 -7.22
C SER A 139 11.24 12.64 -6.73
N LYS A 140 11.57 12.52 -5.43
CA LYS A 140 12.77 13.10 -4.85
C LYS A 140 13.87 12.05 -4.79
N GLN A 141 15.11 12.46 -5.06
CA GLN A 141 16.30 11.61 -4.85
C GLN A 141 16.90 11.81 -3.46
N VAL A 142 16.04 11.97 -2.45
CA VAL A 142 16.46 12.19 -1.06
C VAL A 142 16.06 10.96 -0.25
N LEU A 143 17.06 10.27 0.29
CA LEU A 143 16.87 9.08 1.12
C LEU A 143 16.18 9.48 2.44
N PRO A 144 15.02 8.88 2.79
CA PRO A 144 14.37 9.15 4.07
C PRO A 144 15.19 8.67 5.26
N SER A 145 15.00 9.34 6.40
CA SER A 145 15.53 8.90 7.69
C SER A 145 15.01 7.50 8.06
N TYR A 146 15.69 6.86 9.01
CA TYR A 146 15.23 5.59 9.56
C TYR A 146 13.83 5.75 10.18
N CYS A 147 13.06 4.66 10.17
CA CYS A 147 11.75 4.65 10.80
C CYS A 147 11.89 4.94 12.30
N GLU A 148 11.14 5.93 12.80
CA GLU A 148 11.16 6.31 14.21
C GLU A 148 10.73 5.16 15.13
N ASN A 149 9.68 4.43 14.73
CA ASN A 149 9.21 3.26 15.46
C ASN A 149 10.08 2.05 15.13
N LYS A 150 11.10 1.80 15.97
CA LYS A 150 12.01 0.65 15.84
C LYS A 150 11.31 -0.72 15.85
N GLN A 151 10.10 -0.84 16.41
CA GLN A 151 9.33 -2.09 16.39
C GLN A 151 8.96 -2.50 14.96
N LYS A 152 8.65 -1.53 14.09
CA LYS A 152 8.41 -1.79 12.66
C LYS A 152 9.63 -2.38 11.95
N CYS A 153 10.83 -2.08 12.45
CA CYS A 153 12.08 -2.60 11.89
C CYS A 153 12.42 -4.02 12.35
N LEU A 154 11.82 -4.54 13.43
CA LEU A 154 12.21 -5.85 13.98
C LEU A 154 11.98 -6.99 13.00
N ASN A 155 10.81 -7.00 12.35
CA ASN A 155 10.39 -8.00 11.37
C ASN A 155 10.38 -7.46 9.94
N CYS A 156 11.06 -6.35 9.67
CA CYS A 156 11.16 -5.80 8.32
C CYS A 156 12.07 -6.68 7.47
N GLU A 157 11.55 -7.14 6.35
CA GLU A 157 12.18 -8.10 5.43
C GLU A 157 13.51 -7.51 4.91
N ILE A 158 13.49 -6.23 4.51
CA ILE A 158 14.70 -5.57 4.00
C ILE A 158 15.60 -4.94 5.08
N LYS A 159 15.38 -5.22 6.38
CA LYS A 159 16.13 -4.58 7.48
C LYS A 159 17.64 -4.66 7.28
N LYS A 160 18.16 -5.84 6.93
CA LYS A 160 19.60 -6.08 6.73
C LYS A 160 20.20 -5.16 5.66
N TYR A 161 19.46 -4.87 4.58
CA TYR A 161 19.88 -3.95 3.53
C TYR A 161 19.69 -2.49 3.96
N CYS A 162 18.58 -2.18 4.63
CA CYS A 162 18.22 -0.83 5.07
C CYS A 162 19.28 -0.20 6.00
N TYR A 163 19.88 -1.02 6.87
CA TYR A 163 20.93 -0.64 7.82
C TYR A 163 22.36 -0.86 7.28
N HIS A 164 22.53 -1.38 6.07
CA HIS A 164 23.84 -1.53 5.45
C HIS A 164 24.23 -0.25 4.72
N GLU A 165 24.81 0.71 5.44
CA GLU A 165 24.99 2.08 4.96
C GLU A 165 25.80 2.18 3.66
N SER A 166 26.92 1.45 3.54
CA SER A 166 27.74 1.44 2.32
C SER A 166 26.99 0.88 1.11
N TYR A 167 26.21 -0.18 1.28
CA TYR A 167 25.37 -0.76 0.23
C TYR A 167 24.30 0.22 -0.26
N VAL A 168 23.64 0.92 0.67
CA VAL A 168 22.64 1.94 0.32
C VAL A 168 23.30 3.14 -0.37
N ALA A 169 24.47 3.59 0.11
CA ALA A 169 25.21 4.69 -0.46
C ALA A 169 25.67 4.40 -1.90
N GLU A 170 26.20 3.19 -2.16
CA GLU A 170 26.58 2.73 -3.50
C GLU A 170 25.38 2.76 -4.47
N LYS A 171 24.22 2.21 -4.03
CA LYS A 171 22.98 2.23 -4.83
C LYS A 171 22.51 3.65 -5.13
N MET A 172 22.59 4.57 -4.17
CA MET A 172 22.26 5.98 -4.36
C MET A 172 23.17 6.66 -5.40
N GLN A 173 24.48 6.43 -5.34
CA GLN A 173 25.43 6.98 -6.30
C GLN A 173 25.15 6.51 -7.72
N ASN A 174 24.84 5.23 -7.90
CA ASN A 174 24.50 4.66 -9.21
C ASN A 174 23.32 5.39 -9.88
N ILE A 175 22.27 5.71 -9.12
CA ILE A 175 21.10 6.43 -9.64
C ILE A 175 21.44 7.89 -9.99
N MET A 176 22.21 8.56 -9.14
CA MET A 176 22.63 9.94 -9.38
C MET A 176 23.49 10.03 -10.66
N ASN A 177 24.39 9.07 -10.87
CA ASN A 177 25.23 9.00 -12.06
C ASN A 177 24.40 8.77 -13.34
N HIS A 178 23.41 7.86 -13.30
CA HIS A 178 22.50 7.64 -14.44
C HIS A 178 21.66 8.87 -14.76
N SER A 179 21.18 9.59 -13.74
CA SER A 179 20.39 10.80 -13.93
C SER A 179 21.21 11.94 -14.56
N LYS A 180 22.48 12.09 -14.17
CA LYS A 180 23.41 13.05 -14.79
C LYS A 180 23.71 12.71 -16.25
N ALA A 181 23.88 11.42 -16.57
CA ALA A 181 24.14 10.98 -17.94
C ALA A 181 22.97 11.31 -18.89
N LEU A 182 21.73 11.10 -18.44
CA LEU A 182 20.52 11.41 -19.22
C LEU A 182 20.28 12.91 -19.42
N ASN A 183 20.72 13.76 -18.48
CA ASN A 183 20.55 15.21 -18.58
C ASN A 183 21.63 15.89 -19.44
N ASN A 184 22.70 15.18 -19.80
CA ASN A 184 23.82 15.66 -20.61
C ASN A 184 23.74 15.21 -22.09
N THR A 185 22.65 14.54 -22.48
CA THR A 185 22.32 14.09 -23.84
C THR A 185 21.06 14.77 -24.32
#